data_AF-M4E0J4-F1
#
_entry.id   AF-M4E0J4-F1
#
_cell.length_a   1.000
_cell.length_b   1.000
_cell.length_c   1.000
_cell.angle_alpha   90.00
_cell.angle_beta   90.00
_cell.angle_gamma   90.00
#
_symmetry.space_group_name_H-M   'P 1'
#
loop_
_entity.id
_entity.type
_entity.pdbx_description
1 polymer ?
#
loop_
_entity_poly.entity_id
_entity_poly.type
_entity_poly.pdbx_seq_one_letter_code
_entity_poly.pdbx_strand_id
1 'polypeptide(L)'
;MKEKDLLYHTILARSFSKNEQKRLGYGAFIASLFFVFTLCTIFKSYLNPLPTMDTQLSVDTGLRMVRVTETHKSQAFNSNYTTTSGASESLISPTTQNNITSNVTNTQRLTSSEDDKLSVCNDTSLPKNYLDLFNCTTPTSISNEQSASDGNKMDETIKCKKQSRTEICEFNGDVRVHGKSATILSTITSAFSGNSTWQMRPYARKGDLVAMNRVREWTVKLIQNADHLENANFSSRCVRNHSVPAMIFSLGGYTMNNFHDFTDVVVPLFTTARRFNGEVQFLVTNKNQPWINKFKEILRRLSNYELIYIDGEDETHCFTTVVVGLNRHPEYFKELTIDPSYSEYSMSDFRRFLRDTYSLRNAAVSTGESLRRKPRMLIISRARSRAFTNTDEIANAAGETGFEVVVAEANTGLASFAETVNSCDVMLGVHGAGLTNMVFLPENAVVIQILPIGGFEWLADTDFGRPAKGMNLRYLEYKIEAEESSLVRQYGRGHEIVRDPSAVAKRGWTAFKSAYLVGQNVTVDIIRFKPVLAKAFELLQRRQSV
;
A
#
# COMPACT_ATOMS: atom_id res chain seq x y z
N MET A 1 46.11 31.49 -18.37
CA MET A 1 45.80 31.62 -16.93
C MET A 1 44.64 32.60 -16.82
N LYS A 2 43.44 32.13 -16.45
CA LYS A 2 42.20 32.91 -16.59
C LYS A 2 42.05 33.82 -15.36
N GLU A 3 41.42 34.98 -15.54
CA GLU A 3 41.21 36.07 -14.57
C GLU A 3 40.70 35.64 -13.16
N LYS A 4 40.05 34.47 -13.07
CA LYS A 4 39.67 33.83 -11.79
C LYS A 4 40.85 33.32 -10.95
N ASP A 5 41.94 32.86 -11.56
CA ASP A 5 43.14 32.41 -10.85
C ASP A 5 43.85 33.59 -10.16
N LEU A 6 43.84 34.77 -10.79
CA LEU A 6 44.45 35.97 -10.24
C LEU A 6 43.69 36.48 -9.01
N LEU A 7 42.35 36.41 -9.05
CA LEU A 7 41.49 36.81 -7.93
C LEU A 7 41.63 35.84 -6.74
N TYR A 8 41.71 34.53 -7.00
CA TYR A 8 41.83 33.50 -5.96
C TYR A 8 43.17 33.58 -5.22
N HIS A 9 44.27 33.80 -5.94
CA HIS A 9 45.58 33.99 -5.34
C HIS A 9 45.71 35.29 -4.54
N THR A 10 45.00 36.35 -4.94
CA THR A 10 45.06 37.65 -4.25
C THR A 10 44.31 37.65 -2.92
N ILE A 11 43.22 36.89 -2.81
CA ILE A 11 42.42 36.78 -1.57
C ILE A 11 43.14 35.91 -0.52
N LEU A 12 43.74 34.78 -0.91
CA LEU A 12 44.46 33.91 0.02
C LEU A 12 45.80 34.48 0.50
N ALA A 13 46.47 35.30 -0.32
CA ALA A 13 47.74 35.93 0.03
C ALA A 13 47.64 37.03 1.09
N ARG A 14 46.45 37.61 1.31
CA ARG A 14 46.24 38.69 2.28
C ARG A 14 45.93 38.23 3.70
N SER A 15 45.52 36.97 3.89
CA SER A 15 45.02 36.49 5.18
C SER A 15 45.84 35.35 5.82
N PHE A 16 46.79 34.76 5.10
CA PHE A 16 47.55 33.61 5.60
C PHE A 16 49.02 33.69 5.21
N SER A 17 49.91 33.39 6.16
CA SER A 17 51.34 33.28 5.89
C SER A 17 51.63 32.14 4.91
N LYS A 18 52.77 32.21 4.18
CA LYS A 18 53.20 31.14 3.26
C LYS A 18 53.25 29.75 3.92
N ASN A 19 53.45 29.68 5.23
CA ASN A 19 53.50 28.42 5.97
C ASN A 19 52.08 27.88 6.29
N GLU A 20 51.12 28.76 6.54
CA GLU A 20 49.71 28.39 6.77
C GLU A 20 49.01 27.94 5.48
N GLN A 21 49.33 28.57 4.35
CA GLN A 21 48.82 28.12 3.04
C GLN A 21 49.31 26.70 2.71
N LYS A 22 50.56 26.37 3.04
CA LYS A 22 51.07 25.00 2.90
C LYS A 22 50.36 24.03 3.85
N ARG A 23 50.15 24.38 5.13
CA ARG A 23 49.39 23.54 6.08
C ARG A 23 47.94 23.31 5.64
N LEU A 24 47.27 24.33 5.12
CA LEU A 24 45.90 24.21 4.59
C LEU A 24 45.86 23.35 3.33
N GLY A 25 46.85 23.47 2.45
CA GLY A 25 47.01 22.60 1.27
C GLY A 25 47.22 21.13 1.65
N TYR A 26 48.11 20.85 2.61
CA TYR A 26 48.31 19.49 3.13
C TYR A 26 47.08 18.95 3.88
N GLY A 27 46.38 19.81 4.63
CA GLY A 27 45.13 19.45 5.30
C GLY A 27 44.01 19.08 4.33
N ALA A 28 43.83 19.86 3.25
CA ALA A 28 42.87 19.57 2.20
C ALA A 28 43.23 18.30 1.42
N PHE A 29 44.52 18.06 1.16
CA PHE A 29 45.00 16.84 0.51
C PHE A 29 44.74 15.59 1.38
N ILE A 30 45.03 15.67 2.69
CA ILE A 30 44.77 14.58 3.64
C ILE A 30 43.26 14.33 3.77
N ALA A 31 42.44 15.38 3.87
CA ALA A 31 40.97 15.25 3.92
C ALA A 31 40.41 14.62 2.63
N SER A 32 40.94 14.99 1.47
CA SER A 32 40.60 14.35 0.20
C SER A 32 41.00 12.88 0.16
N LEU A 33 42.15 12.53 0.72
CA LEU A 33 42.62 11.14 0.79
C LEU A 33 41.71 10.30 1.70
N PHE A 34 41.29 10.83 2.85
CA PHE A 34 40.31 10.18 3.73
C PHE A 34 38.95 10.02 3.06
N PHE A 35 38.50 11.02 2.29
CA PHE A 35 37.23 10.94 1.55
C PHE A 35 37.28 9.85 0.47
N VAL A 36 38.38 9.76 -0.28
CA VAL A 36 38.61 8.69 -1.26
C VAL A 36 38.71 7.32 -0.58
N PHE A 37 39.43 7.21 0.55
CA PHE A 37 39.55 5.95 1.27
C PHE A 37 38.20 5.47 1.82
N THR A 38 37.37 6.39 2.32
CA THR A 38 36.01 6.12 2.81
C THR A 38 35.12 5.64 1.66
N LEU A 39 35.18 6.30 0.50
CA LEU A 39 34.51 5.84 -0.72
C LEU A 39 35.00 4.45 -1.15
N CYS A 40 36.30 4.20 -1.15
CA CYS A 40 36.87 2.90 -1.50
C CYS A 40 36.43 1.80 -0.52
N THR A 41 36.27 2.08 0.78
CA THR A 41 35.74 1.09 1.75
C THR A 41 34.25 0.80 1.54
N ILE A 42 33.45 1.80 1.15
CA ILE A 42 32.02 1.63 0.87
C ILE A 42 31.80 0.86 -0.44
N PHE A 43 32.64 1.08 -1.45
CA PHE A 43 32.55 0.39 -2.75
C PHE A 43 33.24 -0.98 -2.79
N LYS A 44 34.23 -1.26 -1.92
CA LYS A 44 34.85 -2.61 -1.84
C LYS A 44 33.88 -3.68 -1.36
N SER A 45 32.84 -3.32 -0.59
CA SER A 45 31.77 -4.25 -0.20
C SER A 45 30.88 -4.70 -1.37
N TYR A 46 31.02 -4.09 -2.55
CA TYR A 46 30.23 -4.42 -3.75
C TYR A 46 31.04 -5.07 -4.89
N LEU A 47 32.33 -5.35 -4.70
CA LEU A 47 33.20 -5.93 -5.74
C LEU A 47 33.96 -7.17 -5.26
N ASN A 48 33.28 -8.10 -4.58
CA ASN A 48 33.75 -9.49 -4.55
C ASN A 48 33.31 -10.18 -5.85
N PRO A 49 34.16 -11.01 -6.48
CA PRO A 49 33.75 -11.83 -7.61
C PRO A 49 32.64 -12.79 -7.15
N LEU A 50 31.53 -12.81 -7.88
CA LEU A 50 30.45 -13.79 -7.71
C LEU A 50 31.06 -15.21 -7.79
N PRO A 51 30.80 -16.11 -6.82
CA PRO A 51 31.07 -17.53 -7.03
C PRO A 51 30.15 -18.02 -8.15
N THR A 52 30.74 -18.65 -9.16
CA THR A 52 30.02 -19.39 -10.21
C THR A 52 29.24 -20.52 -9.55
N MET A 53 27.94 -20.29 -9.34
CA MET A 53 26.98 -21.32 -9.00
C MET A 53 26.29 -21.73 -10.30
N ASP A 54 26.69 -22.89 -10.82
CA ASP A 54 25.86 -23.69 -11.71
C ASP A 54 24.61 -24.11 -10.92
N THR A 55 23.54 -23.33 -11.04
CA THR A 55 22.23 -23.71 -10.52
C THR A 55 21.30 -23.93 -11.69
N GLN A 56 20.97 -25.20 -11.91
CA GLN A 56 19.76 -25.60 -12.64
C GLN A 56 18.57 -24.79 -12.11
N LEU A 57 17.88 -24.13 -13.05
CA LEU A 57 16.71 -23.31 -12.80
C LEU A 57 15.57 -24.19 -12.26
N SER A 58 15.28 -24.08 -10.96
CA SER A 58 14.00 -24.50 -10.41
C SER A 58 13.00 -23.37 -10.66
N VAL A 59 12.10 -23.60 -11.61
CA VAL A 59 10.92 -22.78 -11.87
C VAL A 59 9.81 -23.28 -10.92
N ASP A 60 8.99 -22.32 -10.45
CA ASP A 60 7.82 -22.45 -9.56
C ASP A 60 8.17 -22.20 -8.07
N THR A 61 7.50 -21.37 -7.28
CA THR A 61 6.06 -21.04 -7.18
C THR A 61 5.91 -19.71 -6.38
N GLY A 62 4.94 -18.82 -6.70
CA GLY A 62 4.45 -17.87 -5.68
C GLY A 62 3.95 -16.44 -6.03
N LEU A 63 3.92 -15.99 -7.29
CA LEU A 63 3.29 -14.70 -7.67
C LEU A 63 2.55 -14.84 -9.00
N ARG A 64 1.33 -15.39 -8.96
CA ARG A 64 0.41 -15.36 -10.11
C ARG A 64 -0.48 -14.13 -10.00
N MET A 65 -0.41 -13.23 -10.97
CA MET A 65 -1.68 -12.78 -11.57
C MET A 65 -2.29 -14.03 -12.20
N VAL A 66 -3.51 -14.39 -11.78
CA VAL A 66 -4.12 -15.69 -12.05
C VAL A 66 -3.98 -16.05 -13.53
N ARG A 67 -3.12 -17.05 -13.80
CA ARG A 67 -3.01 -17.73 -15.09
C ARG A 67 -3.95 -18.92 -15.01
N VAL A 68 -5.10 -18.84 -15.66
CA VAL A 68 -5.98 -19.97 -15.92
C VAL A 68 -5.34 -20.80 -17.03
N THR A 69 -5.02 -22.05 -16.74
CA THR A 69 -4.77 -23.08 -17.75
C THR A 69 -5.96 -24.03 -17.68
N GLU A 70 -6.83 -23.98 -18.68
CA GLU A 70 -7.89 -24.95 -18.86
C GLU A 70 -7.25 -26.33 -19.07
N THR A 71 -7.53 -27.26 -18.16
CA THR A 71 -7.23 -28.67 -18.35
C THR A 71 -8.52 -29.32 -18.86
N HIS A 72 -8.67 -29.41 -20.18
CA HIS A 72 -9.65 -30.31 -20.76
C HIS A 72 -9.16 -31.74 -20.53
N LYS A 73 -9.81 -32.47 -19.61
CA LYS A 73 -9.79 -33.94 -19.60
C LYS A 73 -10.59 -34.44 -20.80
N SER A 74 -9.91 -34.90 -21.84
CA SER A 74 -10.51 -35.77 -22.84
C SER A 74 -10.52 -37.21 -22.33
N GLN A 75 -11.72 -37.78 -22.21
CA GLN A 75 -11.92 -39.21 -22.03
C GLN A 75 -11.51 -39.95 -23.31
N ALA A 76 -10.85 -41.09 -23.11
CA ALA A 76 -10.35 -41.96 -24.15
C ALA A 76 -11.47 -42.54 -25.02
N PHE A 77 -11.25 -42.56 -26.34
CA PHE A 77 -11.80 -43.58 -27.22
C PHE A 77 -10.70 -44.03 -28.20
N ASN A 78 -10.49 -45.34 -28.24
CA ASN A 78 -9.59 -46.05 -29.13
C ASN A 78 -10.09 -45.97 -30.58
N SER A 79 -9.21 -45.65 -31.53
CA SER A 79 -9.06 -46.41 -32.77
C SER A 79 -7.88 -45.88 -33.62
N ASN A 80 -6.85 -46.73 -33.72
CA ASN A 80 -6.26 -47.23 -34.95
C ASN A 80 -5.98 -46.31 -36.17
N TYR A 81 -4.69 -46.31 -36.53
CA TYR A 81 -4.13 -46.43 -37.89
C TYR A 81 -3.88 -45.17 -38.77
N THR A 82 -2.57 -44.88 -38.88
CA THR A 82 -1.73 -44.69 -40.10
C THR A 82 -1.76 -43.41 -40.96
N THR A 83 -0.56 -42.78 -40.96
CA THR A 83 0.28 -42.27 -42.08
C THR A 83 -0.10 -41.08 -42.96
N THR A 84 0.98 -40.30 -43.21
CA THR A 84 1.33 -39.49 -44.42
C THR A 84 0.41 -38.30 -44.73
N SER A 85 0.84 -37.16 -45.28
CA SER A 85 2.12 -36.52 -45.58
C SER A 85 1.74 -35.20 -46.31
N GLY A 86 2.55 -34.16 -46.21
CA GLY A 86 2.86 -33.31 -47.39
C GLY A 86 1.95 -32.14 -47.77
N ALA A 87 2.62 -30.98 -47.91
CA ALA A 87 2.47 -29.95 -48.95
C ALA A 87 1.40 -28.84 -48.82
N SER A 88 1.90 -27.66 -48.42
CA SER A 88 2.11 -26.44 -49.23
C SER A 88 1.03 -25.84 -50.16
N GLU A 89 0.95 -24.50 -50.07
CA GLU A 89 0.55 -23.50 -51.09
C GLU A 89 -0.93 -23.45 -51.53
N SER A 90 -1.55 -22.33 -51.91
CA SER A 90 -1.31 -20.88 -51.82
C SER A 90 -2.60 -20.18 -52.33
N LEU A 91 -2.84 -18.94 -51.88
CA LEU A 91 -3.36 -17.79 -52.66
C LEU A 91 -4.84 -17.73 -53.16
N ILE A 92 -5.42 -16.51 -52.98
CA ILE A 92 -6.49 -15.80 -53.75
C ILE A 92 -7.83 -15.55 -53.01
N SER A 93 -8.10 -14.26 -52.73
CA SER A 93 -9.43 -13.61 -52.48
C SER A 93 -10.07 -13.18 -53.83
N PRO A 94 -11.25 -12.52 -53.98
CA PRO A 94 -12.10 -11.82 -53.01
C PRO A 94 -13.65 -11.83 -53.30
N THR A 95 -14.39 -10.89 -52.65
CA THR A 95 -15.73 -10.30 -52.97
C THR A 95 -16.96 -11.18 -52.65
N THR A 96 -18.09 -10.73 -52.07
CA THR A 96 -18.97 -9.54 -52.28
C THR A 96 -20.03 -9.55 -51.13
N GLN A 97 -20.24 -8.49 -50.33
CA GLN A 97 -21.29 -7.43 -50.37
C GLN A 97 -22.77 -7.81 -50.08
N ASN A 98 -23.42 -6.96 -49.25
CA ASN A 98 -24.87 -6.62 -49.15
C ASN A 98 -25.82 -7.63 -48.43
N ASN A 99 -26.88 -7.28 -47.69
CA ASN A 99 -27.60 -6.04 -47.37
C ASN A 99 -28.57 -6.28 -46.16
N ILE A 100 -28.77 -5.25 -45.32
CA ILE A 100 -30.05 -4.62 -44.88
C ILE A 100 -31.29 -5.53 -44.60
N THR A 101 -31.92 -5.41 -43.42
CA THR A 101 -33.24 -4.72 -43.19
C THR A 101 -33.85 -5.03 -41.81
N SER A 102 -34.47 -3.98 -41.28
CA SER A 102 -35.21 -3.71 -40.04
C SER A 102 -36.56 -4.42 -39.84
N ASN A 103 -37.09 -4.39 -38.60
CA ASN A 103 -38.44 -3.92 -38.18
C ASN A 103 -38.71 -4.39 -36.71
N VAL A 104 -38.97 -3.56 -35.68
CA VAL A 104 -40.05 -2.58 -35.37
C VAL A 104 -41.18 -3.17 -34.48
N THR A 105 -41.22 -2.69 -33.21
CA THR A 105 -42.32 -2.47 -32.22
C THR A 105 -43.42 -3.53 -31.97
N ASN A 106 -43.78 -3.79 -30.69
CA ASN A 106 -44.75 -2.96 -29.93
C ASN A 106 -44.99 -3.38 -28.46
N THR A 107 -45.46 -2.38 -27.73
CA THR A 107 -45.77 -2.15 -26.31
C THR A 107 -46.89 -3.02 -25.68
N GLN A 108 -46.81 -3.34 -24.37
CA GLN A 108 -47.93 -3.18 -23.43
C GLN A 108 -47.51 -3.27 -21.93
N ARG A 109 -48.28 -2.55 -21.10
CA ARG A 109 -48.03 -2.06 -19.74
C ARG A 109 -48.91 -2.83 -18.74
N LEU A 110 -48.39 -3.20 -17.56
CA LEU A 110 -49.17 -3.53 -16.36
C LEU A 110 -48.33 -3.24 -15.10
N THR A 111 -49.00 -2.71 -14.07
CA THR A 111 -48.48 -2.09 -12.84
C THR A 111 -48.56 -3.05 -11.64
N SER A 112 -47.51 -3.12 -10.81
CA SER A 112 -47.57 -3.05 -9.32
C SER A 112 -46.18 -3.14 -8.68
N SER A 113 -46.06 -2.51 -7.51
CA SER A 113 -44.90 -2.28 -6.63
C SER A 113 -44.11 -3.51 -6.18
N GLU A 114 -42.80 -3.36 -6.01
CA GLU A 114 -42.00 -3.84 -4.85
C GLU A 114 -40.53 -3.37 -4.96
N ASP A 115 -39.84 -3.31 -3.82
CA ASP A 115 -38.55 -2.67 -3.55
C ASP A 115 -37.36 -3.12 -4.43
N ASP A 116 -36.74 -2.17 -5.14
CA ASP A 116 -35.54 -2.42 -5.96
C ASP A 116 -34.23 -2.34 -5.14
N LYS A 117 -33.70 -3.52 -4.79
CA LYS A 117 -32.25 -3.76 -4.66
C LYS A 117 -31.66 -3.81 -6.07
N LEU A 118 -31.14 -2.68 -6.56
CA LEU A 118 -30.46 -2.62 -7.84
C LEU A 118 -29.07 -3.28 -7.75
N SER A 119 -28.90 -4.42 -8.40
CA SER A 119 -27.59 -5.04 -8.65
C SER A 119 -26.87 -4.26 -9.76
N VAL A 120 -25.70 -3.72 -9.46
CA VAL A 120 -24.90 -2.94 -10.42
C VAL A 120 -23.92 -3.88 -11.12
N CYS A 121 -24.43 -4.61 -12.12
CA CYS A 121 -23.63 -5.26 -13.16
C CYS A 121 -24.34 -5.14 -14.50
N ASN A 122 -24.62 -3.91 -14.95
CA ASN A 122 -24.95 -3.62 -16.34
C ASN A 122 -24.54 -2.17 -16.64
N ASP A 123 -23.26 -1.97 -16.91
CA ASP A 123 -22.78 -0.78 -17.62
C ASP A 123 -22.06 -1.23 -18.89
N THR A 124 -22.65 -0.87 -20.02
CA THR A 124 -22.32 -1.36 -21.38
C THR A 124 -21.07 -0.71 -21.98
N SER A 125 -20.14 -0.20 -21.16
CA SER A 125 -18.93 0.51 -21.62
C SER A 125 -17.60 -0.19 -21.34
N LEU A 126 -17.60 -1.46 -20.92
CA LEU A 126 -16.39 -2.26 -20.72
C LEU A 126 -16.22 -3.32 -21.83
N PRO A 127 -15.02 -3.47 -22.43
CA PRO A 127 -14.76 -4.55 -23.39
C PRO A 127 -14.96 -5.92 -22.72
N LYS A 128 -15.76 -6.79 -23.35
CA LYS A 128 -16.09 -8.15 -22.87
C LYS A 128 -14.87 -8.99 -22.45
N ASN A 129 -13.70 -8.74 -23.03
CA ASN A 129 -12.46 -9.46 -22.74
C ASN A 129 -11.86 -9.21 -21.33
N TYR A 130 -12.43 -8.30 -20.52
CA TYR A 130 -12.03 -8.10 -19.12
C TYR A 130 -13.00 -8.74 -18.12
N LEU A 131 -14.24 -9.03 -18.54
CA LEU A 131 -15.25 -9.70 -17.72
C LEU A 131 -15.00 -11.21 -17.59
N ASP A 132 -14.35 -11.84 -18.58
CA ASP A 132 -13.98 -13.26 -18.54
C ASP A 132 -12.73 -13.56 -17.68
N LEU A 133 -12.11 -12.56 -17.06
CA LEU A 133 -11.00 -12.75 -16.10
C LEU A 133 -11.47 -13.09 -14.68
N PHE A 134 -12.76 -12.98 -14.40
CA PHE A 134 -13.38 -13.34 -13.13
C PHE A 134 -14.68 -14.10 -13.42
N ASN A 135 -14.81 -15.32 -12.91
CA ASN A 135 -16.08 -16.04 -12.91
C ASN A 135 -17.16 -15.17 -12.26
N CYS A 136 -17.98 -14.51 -13.07
CA CYS A 136 -19.34 -14.13 -12.68
C CYS A 136 -20.18 -15.39 -12.71
N THR A 137 -20.01 -16.26 -11.71
CA THR A 137 -20.98 -17.31 -11.45
C THR A 137 -22.19 -16.63 -10.82
N THR A 138 -23.34 -16.69 -11.49
CA THR A 138 -24.66 -16.59 -10.86
C THR A 138 -24.64 -17.42 -9.57
N PRO A 139 -25.26 -16.98 -8.46
CA PRO A 139 -25.30 -17.76 -7.25
C PRO A 139 -26.09 -19.03 -7.54
N THR A 140 -25.38 -20.11 -7.86
CA THR A 140 -25.94 -21.45 -7.75
C THR A 140 -26.24 -21.61 -6.27
N SER A 141 -27.49 -21.91 -5.96
CA SER A 141 -28.00 -22.14 -4.61
C SER A 141 -27.10 -23.14 -3.88
N ILE A 142 -26.11 -22.61 -3.15
CA ILE A 142 -25.38 -23.36 -2.14
C ILE A 142 -26.36 -23.41 -0.97
N SER A 143 -26.96 -24.59 -0.84
CA SER A 143 -27.63 -25.06 0.37
C SER A 143 -26.94 -24.49 1.60
N ASN A 144 -27.72 -23.82 2.46
CA ASN A 144 -27.35 -23.39 3.79
C ASN A 144 -26.29 -24.32 4.42
N GLU A 145 -25.02 -23.96 4.31
CA GLU A 145 -24.05 -24.42 5.29
C GLU A 145 -24.40 -23.65 6.54
N GLN A 146 -25.10 -24.37 7.41
CA GLN A 146 -25.39 -23.97 8.76
C GLN A 146 -24.19 -23.25 9.33
N SER A 147 -24.45 -22.06 9.85
CA SER A 147 -23.77 -21.57 11.03
C SER A 147 -23.57 -22.76 11.98
N ALA A 148 -22.37 -23.31 12.00
CA ALA A 148 -21.90 -24.07 13.13
C ALA A 148 -21.71 -23.04 14.26
N SER A 149 -22.83 -22.59 14.83
CA SER A 149 -22.89 -22.31 16.25
C SER A 149 -22.71 -23.66 16.92
N ASP A 150 -21.48 -24.16 16.91
CA ASP A 150 -21.12 -25.24 17.81
C ASP A 150 -21.07 -24.57 19.18
N GLY A 151 -22.21 -24.63 19.87
CA GLY A 151 -22.43 -24.13 21.21
C GLY A 151 -21.64 -24.94 22.21
N ASN A 152 -20.32 -24.96 22.07
CA ASN A 152 -19.41 -25.23 23.16
C ASN A 152 -19.13 -23.88 23.80
N LYS A 153 -19.43 -23.74 25.11
CA LYS A 153 -18.99 -22.60 25.92
C LYS A 153 -17.51 -22.36 25.64
N MET A 154 -17.22 -21.39 24.75
CA MET A 154 -15.86 -21.04 24.40
C MET A 154 -15.29 -20.37 25.64
N ASP A 155 -14.26 -20.99 26.20
CA ASP A 155 -13.53 -20.47 27.34
C ASP A 155 -13.23 -18.98 27.09
N GLU A 156 -13.64 -18.09 27.99
CA GLU A 156 -13.50 -16.62 27.84
C GLU A 156 -12.04 -16.18 27.65
N THR A 157 -11.12 -17.10 27.92
CA THR A 157 -9.67 -17.02 27.91
C THR A 157 -9.05 -16.75 26.54
N ILE A 158 -9.62 -17.20 25.40
CA ILE A 158 -8.98 -17.02 24.08
C ILE A 158 -10.00 -16.75 22.96
N LYS A 159 -9.77 -15.67 22.19
CA LYS A 159 -10.59 -15.30 21.03
C LYS A 159 -9.71 -15.07 19.81
N CYS A 160 -9.78 -15.98 18.84
CA CYS A 160 -9.02 -15.87 17.59
C CYS A 160 -9.95 -15.62 16.39
N LYS A 161 -9.61 -14.63 15.56
CA LYS A 161 -10.26 -14.33 14.29
C LYS A 161 -9.26 -14.54 13.16
N LYS A 162 -9.46 -15.63 12.42
CA LYS A 162 -8.64 -16.02 11.27
C LYS A 162 -9.40 -15.73 9.99
N GLN A 163 -8.96 -14.71 9.24
CA GLN A 163 -9.53 -14.34 7.95
C GLN A 163 -8.49 -14.50 6.83
N SER A 164 -8.92 -14.35 5.59
CA SER A 164 -8.06 -14.44 4.40
C SER A 164 -6.86 -13.48 4.44
N ARG A 165 -7.03 -12.30 5.04
CA ARG A 165 -6.03 -11.22 5.03
C ARG A 165 -5.42 -10.87 6.39
N THR A 166 -6.04 -11.33 7.47
CA THR A 166 -5.58 -11.06 8.83
C THR A 166 -5.77 -12.28 9.72
N GLU A 167 -4.93 -12.38 10.73
CA GLU A 167 -5.05 -13.31 11.83
C GLU A 167 -4.74 -12.55 13.10
N ILE A 168 -5.75 -12.48 13.97
CA ILE A 168 -5.67 -11.78 15.25
C ILE A 168 -6.18 -12.71 16.35
N CYS A 169 -5.45 -12.78 17.45
CA CYS A 169 -5.88 -13.52 18.64
C CYS A 169 -5.78 -12.62 19.87
N GLU A 170 -6.77 -12.70 20.74
CA GLU A 170 -6.80 -12.07 22.05
C GLU A 170 -6.77 -13.17 23.11
N PHE A 171 -5.76 -13.11 23.97
CA PHE A 171 -5.53 -14.01 25.09
C PHE A 171 -5.84 -13.27 26.38
N ASN A 172 -6.55 -13.90 27.31
CA ASN A 172 -6.94 -13.37 28.62
C ASN A 172 -6.49 -14.33 29.72
N GLY A 173 -6.16 -13.83 30.91
CA GLY A 173 -5.65 -14.63 32.04
C GLY A 173 -4.16 -14.43 32.28
N ASP A 174 -3.43 -15.46 32.69
CA ASP A 174 -1.97 -15.39 32.83
C ASP A 174 -1.31 -15.60 31.46
N VAL A 175 -0.93 -14.51 30.80
CA VAL A 175 -0.28 -14.54 29.50
C VAL A 175 1.16 -14.04 29.63
N ARG A 176 2.11 -14.90 29.27
CA ARG A 176 3.55 -14.65 29.37
C ARG A 176 4.18 -14.58 27.98
N VAL A 177 4.85 -13.48 27.69
CA VAL A 177 5.49 -13.20 26.41
C VAL A 177 7.00 -13.21 26.61
N HIS A 178 7.69 -14.12 25.94
CA HIS A 178 9.14 -14.19 25.92
C HIS A 178 9.66 -13.85 24.52
N GLY A 179 10.36 -12.73 24.45
CA GLY A 179 10.71 -12.07 23.20
C GLY A 179 11.79 -12.76 22.36
N LYS A 180 12.89 -13.13 23.00
CA LYS A 180 14.03 -13.77 22.34
C LYS A 180 13.67 -15.11 21.70
N SER A 181 12.76 -15.89 22.31
CA SER A 181 12.26 -17.15 21.72
C SER A 181 10.97 -16.99 20.88
N ALA A 182 10.46 -15.76 20.72
CA ALA A 182 9.17 -15.48 20.08
C ALA A 182 8.06 -16.42 20.56
N THR A 183 7.90 -16.55 21.88
CA THR A 183 6.95 -17.47 22.49
C THR A 183 5.92 -16.71 23.31
N ILE A 184 4.66 -17.06 23.12
CA ILE A 184 3.53 -16.60 23.93
C ILE A 184 2.98 -17.82 24.65
N LEU A 185 2.97 -17.79 25.97
CA LEU A 185 2.38 -18.82 26.83
C LEU A 185 1.10 -18.25 27.40
N SER A 186 -0.01 -18.99 27.26
CA SER A 186 -1.29 -18.61 27.87
C SER A 186 -1.80 -19.75 28.73
N THR A 187 -2.07 -19.46 29.99
CA THR A 187 -2.67 -20.44 30.89
C THR A 187 -4.16 -20.60 30.56
N ILE A 188 -4.62 -21.85 30.46
CA ILE A 188 -6.04 -22.20 30.27
C ILE A 188 -6.53 -23.03 31.46
N THR A 189 -7.77 -22.77 31.88
CA THR A 189 -8.41 -23.42 33.04
C THR A 189 -9.23 -24.65 32.65
N SER A 190 -9.61 -24.76 31.38
CA SER A 190 -10.41 -25.86 30.85
C SER A 190 -9.64 -26.72 29.84
N ALA A 191 -10.02 -27.99 29.72
CA ALA A 191 -9.40 -28.90 28.76
C ALA A 191 -9.73 -28.44 27.33
N PHE A 192 -8.75 -27.83 26.66
CA PHE A 192 -8.89 -27.42 25.26
C PHE A 192 -8.74 -28.64 24.34
N SER A 193 -9.79 -28.95 23.56
CA SER A 193 -9.81 -30.08 22.62
C SER A 193 -9.08 -29.80 21.29
N GLY A 194 -8.52 -28.60 21.10
CA GLY A 194 -7.77 -28.21 19.91
C GLY A 194 -6.24 -28.32 20.07
N ASN A 195 -5.50 -27.89 19.05
CA ASN A 195 -4.04 -27.85 19.09
C ASN A 195 -3.56 -26.86 20.17
N SER A 196 -2.82 -27.35 21.16
CA SER A 196 -2.28 -26.55 22.26
C SER A 196 -1.07 -25.70 21.83
N THR A 197 -0.53 -25.88 20.63
CA THR A 197 0.59 -25.09 20.12
C THR A 197 0.43 -24.76 18.64
N TRP A 198 0.56 -23.48 18.27
CA TRP A 198 0.54 -23.06 16.87
C TRP A 198 1.43 -21.86 16.60
N GLN A 199 1.60 -21.54 15.32
CA GLN A 199 2.42 -20.42 14.86
C GLN A 199 1.54 -19.29 14.33
N MET A 200 2.00 -18.06 14.56
CA MET A 200 1.34 -16.84 14.10
C MET A 200 2.36 -15.83 13.61
N ARG A 201 1.96 -14.98 12.67
CA ARG A 201 2.77 -13.86 12.18
C ARG A 201 1.95 -12.58 12.34
N PRO A 202 2.29 -11.68 13.27
CA PRO A 202 1.42 -10.58 13.68
C PRO A 202 1.50 -9.39 12.71
N TYR A 203 1.08 -9.60 11.44
CA TYR A 203 1.08 -8.60 10.38
C TYR A 203 -0.19 -8.69 9.53
N ALA A 204 -0.82 -7.55 9.22
CA ALA A 204 -2.12 -7.50 8.54
C ALA A 204 -2.03 -7.61 7.01
N ARG A 205 -1.30 -8.62 6.51
CA ARG A 205 -1.26 -8.98 5.08
C ARG A 205 -1.02 -10.48 4.89
N LYS A 206 -1.74 -11.28 5.67
CA LYS A 206 -1.51 -12.72 5.83
C LYS A 206 -1.36 -13.54 4.53
N GLY A 207 -2.17 -13.25 3.51
CA GLY A 207 -2.12 -13.97 2.24
C GLY A 207 -0.95 -13.59 1.32
N ASP A 208 -0.14 -12.59 1.68
CA ASP A 208 1.00 -12.14 0.87
C ASP A 208 2.29 -12.82 1.34
N LEU A 209 2.71 -13.85 0.61
CA LEU A 209 3.90 -14.65 0.96
C LEU A 209 5.18 -13.80 1.02
N VAL A 210 5.32 -12.79 0.17
CA VAL A 210 6.53 -11.96 0.10
C VAL A 210 6.63 -11.05 1.33
N ALA A 211 5.52 -10.44 1.75
CA ALA A 211 5.46 -9.69 3.00
C ALA A 211 5.71 -10.61 4.19
N MET A 212 4.98 -11.74 4.25
CA MET A 212 5.00 -12.64 5.39
C MET A 212 6.37 -13.28 5.59
N ASN A 213 7.13 -13.57 4.53
CA ASN A 213 8.51 -14.07 4.63
C ASN A 213 9.45 -13.19 5.46
N ARG A 214 9.16 -11.90 5.60
CA ARG A 214 9.95 -10.96 6.41
C ARG A 214 9.39 -10.74 7.82
N VAL A 215 8.18 -11.24 8.09
CA VAL A 215 7.51 -11.13 9.38
C VAL A 215 7.98 -12.29 10.26
N ARG A 216 8.46 -11.96 11.47
CA ARG A 216 8.87 -12.96 12.46
C ARG A 216 7.66 -13.81 12.86
N GLU A 217 7.88 -15.10 12.91
CA GLU A 217 6.91 -16.08 13.38
C GLU A 217 6.99 -16.23 14.89
N TRP A 218 5.82 -16.27 15.53
CA TRP A 218 5.64 -16.40 16.96
C TRP A 218 4.94 -17.73 17.27
N THR A 219 5.45 -18.45 18.26
CA THR A 219 4.84 -19.69 18.74
C THR A 219 3.93 -19.39 19.92
N VAL A 220 2.66 -19.72 19.79
CA VAL A 220 1.70 -19.68 20.89
C VAL A 220 1.61 -21.07 21.49
N LYS A 221 1.66 -21.18 22.83
CA LYS A 221 1.47 -22.42 23.57
C LYS A 221 0.43 -22.22 24.68
N LEU A 222 -0.53 -23.12 24.74
CA LEU A 222 -1.53 -23.18 25.80
C LEU A 222 -1.07 -24.19 26.85
N ILE A 223 -1.10 -23.77 28.11
CA ILE A 223 -0.64 -24.58 29.24
C ILE A 223 -1.78 -24.76 30.23
N GLN A 224 -2.01 -25.99 30.67
CA GLN A 224 -2.96 -26.29 31.73
C GLN A 224 -2.26 -26.17 33.09
N ASN A 225 -2.82 -25.34 33.97
CA ASN A 225 -2.35 -25.04 35.34
C ASN A 225 -1.03 -24.23 35.42
N ALA A 226 -1.09 -23.07 36.08
CA ALA A 226 0.04 -22.14 36.22
C ALA A 226 1.16 -22.64 37.15
N ASP A 227 0.85 -23.51 38.12
CA ASP A 227 1.81 -24.01 39.11
C ASP A 227 2.95 -24.86 38.50
N HIS A 228 2.71 -25.39 37.30
CA HIS A 228 3.68 -26.19 36.54
C HIS A 228 4.73 -25.30 35.86
N LEU A 229 4.44 -24.01 35.74
CA LEU A 229 5.17 -23.04 34.95
C LEU A 229 6.34 -22.39 35.72
N GLU A 230 6.27 -22.35 37.05
CA GLU A 230 7.39 -21.89 37.90
C GLU A 230 8.54 -22.90 37.96
N ASN A 231 8.25 -24.18 37.67
CA ASN A 231 9.18 -25.29 37.79
C ASN A 231 9.75 -25.81 36.45
N ALA A 232 9.23 -25.36 35.30
CA ALA A 232 9.52 -25.98 33.99
C ALA A 232 10.66 -25.33 33.17
N ASN A 233 10.94 -24.02 33.26
CA ASN A 233 12.09 -23.34 32.62
C ASN A 233 12.24 -21.86 33.01
N PHE A 234 13.41 -21.24 32.79
CA PHE A 234 13.63 -19.80 33.07
C PHE A 234 12.75 -18.88 32.21
N SER A 235 12.53 -19.23 30.94
CA SER A 235 11.70 -18.47 29.98
C SER A 235 10.21 -18.52 30.29
N SER A 236 9.78 -19.36 31.24
CA SER A 236 8.39 -19.45 31.66
C SER A 236 8.08 -18.68 32.93
N ARG A 237 9.09 -18.27 33.72
CA ARG A 237 8.88 -17.49 34.96
C ARG A 237 8.54 -16.05 34.66
N CYS A 238 7.60 -15.49 35.41
CA CYS A 238 7.30 -14.08 35.27
C CYS A 238 8.43 -13.20 35.79
N VAL A 239 8.95 -12.29 34.97
CA VAL A 239 10.01 -11.35 35.38
C VAL A 239 9.49 -9.92 35.46
N ARG A 240 8.74 -9.47 34.43
CA ARG A 240 8.10 -8.16 34.42
C ARG A 240 6.59 -8.27 34.36
N ASN A 241 5.91 -7.78 35.39
CA ASN A 241 4.45 -7.66 35.40
C ASN A 241 4.01 -6.32 34.81
N HIS A 242 2.97 -6.36 33.99
CA HIS A 242 2.33 -5.20 33.39
C HIS A 242 0.85 -5.16 33.78
N SER A 243 0.35 -3.98 34.14
CA SER A 243 -1.03 -3.80 34.60
C SER A 243 -2.03 -3.47 33.49
N VAL A 244 -1.56 -3.29 32.26
CA VAL A 244 -2.37 -2.98 31.08
C VAL A 244 -2.27 -4.08 30.04
N PRO A 245 -3.26 -4.23 29.13
CA PRO A 245 -3.17 -5.14 28.00
C PRO A 245 -1.92 -4.88 27.15
N ALA A 246 -1.39 -5.92 26.51
CA ALA A 246 -0.37 -5.78 25.48
C ALA A 246 -0.91 -6.01 24.08
N MET A 247 -0.24 -5.41 23.08
CA MET A 247 -0.47 -5.70 21.67
C MET A 247 0.84 -5.99 20.95
N ILE A 248 0.95 -7.20 20.38
CA ILE A 248 2.08 -7.64 19.58
C ILE A 248 1.77 -7.41 18.11
N PHE A 249 2.58 -6.60 17.43
CA PHE A 249 2.51 -6.40 15.98
C PHE A 249 3.89 -6.25 15.34
N SER A 250 3.98 -6.64 14.08
CA SER A 250 5.23 -6.67 13.31
C SER A 250 5.40 -5.46 12.41
N LEU A 251 6.64 -5.00 12.28
CA LEU A 251 7.06 -4.05 11.25
C LEU A 251 7.86 -4.70 10.11
N GLY A 252 7.85 -6.03 9.97
CA GLY A 252 8.73 -6.78 9.07
C GLY A 252 8.34 -6.76 7.59
N GLY A 253 7.06 -6.62 7.25
CA GLY A 253 6.54 -6.81 5.88
C GLY A 253 6.99 -5.74 4.86
N TYR A 254 6.09 -4.82 4.53
CA TYR A 254 6.31 -3.76 3.53
C TYR A 254 6.48 -2.36 4.14
N THR A 255 6.78 -2.27 5.43
CA THR A 255 7.04 -0.99 6.10
C THR A 255 8.14 -0.20 5.38
N MET A 256 8.09 1.12 5.46
CA MET A 256 8.85 2.11 4.68
C MET A 256 8.29 2.38 3.27
N ASN A 257 7.30 1.62 2.81
CA ASN A 257 6.48 2.04 1.67
C ASN A 257 5.24 2.79 2.20
N ASN A 258 5.06 4.05 1.81
CA ASN A 258 3.99 4.88 2.37
C ASN A 258 2.58 4.29 2.24
N PHE A 259 2.28 3.60 1.14
CA PHE A 259 0.97 2.95 0.99
C PHE A 259 0.80 1.83 2.02
N HIS A 260 1.78 0.94 2.12
CA HIS A 260 1.76 -0.19 3.05
C HIS A 260 1.89 0.24 4.52
N ASP A 261 2.63 1.31 4.80
CA ASP A 261 2.69 1.88 6.15
C ASP A 261 1.29 2.15 6.68
N PHE A 262 0.42 2.75 5.86
CA PHE A 262 -0.96 3.02 6.24
C PHE A 262 -1.86 1.78 6.16
N THR A 263 -1.81 1.03 5.06
CA THR A 263 -2.77 -0.07 4.82
C THR A 263 -2.50 -1.32 5.62
N ASP A 264 -1.24 -1.59 5.97
CA ASP A 264 -0.83 -2.83 6.66
C ASP A 264 -0.59 -2.62 8.15
N VAL A 265 -0.30 -1.38 8.57
CA VAL A 265 0.09 -1.09 9.95
C VAL A 265 -0.76 0.01 10.55
N VAL A 266 -0.70 1.26 10.09
CA VAL A 266 -1.32 2.39 10.82
C VAL A 266 -2.84 2.28 10.93
N VAL A 267 -3.56 1.98 9.84
CA VAL A 267 -5.01 1.81 9.87
C VAL A 267 -5.41 0.58 10.71
N PRO A 268 -4.83 -0.62 10.47
CA PRO A 268 -5.06 -1.78 11.34
C PRO A 268 -4.71 -1.57 12.82
N LEU A 269 -3.64 -0.83 13.12
CA LEU A 269 -3.24 -0.50 14.48
C LEU A 269 -4.25 0.43 15.14
N PHE A 270 -4.73 1.47 14.44
CA PHE A 270 -5.79 2.33 14.93
C PHE A 270 -7.05 1.52 15.25
N THR A 271 -7.55 0.72 14.30
CA THR A 271 -8.81 -0.04 14.50
C THR A 271 -8.71 -1.10 15.60
N THR A 272 -7.50 -1.61 15.88
CA THR A 272 -7.27 -2.62 16.93
C THR A 272 -7.01 -1.99 18.30
N ALA A 273 -6.23 -0.90 18.35
CA ALA A 273 -5.77 -0.30 19.61
C ALA A 273 -6.73 0.74 20.18
N ARG A 274 -7.54 1.40 19.34
CA ARG A 274 -8.34 2.56 19.76
C ARG A 274 -9.30 2.27 20.91
N ARG A 275 -9.83 1.04 21.00
CA ARG A 275 -10.73 0.59 22.09
C ARG A 275 -10.08 0.65 23.49
N PHE A 276 -8.75 0.63 23.57
CA PHE A 276 -8.02 0.73 24.85
C PHE A 276 -7.78 2.18 25.30
N ASN A 277 -8.09 3.17 24.45
CA ASN A 277 -7.98 4.60 24.77
C ASN A 277 -6.60 5.02 25.37
N GLY A 278 -5.51 4.44 24.88
CA GLY A 278 -4.15 4.70 25.37
C GLY A 278 -3.65 3.69 26.42
N GLU A 279 -4.54 2.94 27.05
CA GLU A 279 -4.22 1.94 28.09
C GLU A 279 -3.83 0.59 27.47
N VAL A 280 -2.79 0.59 26.64
CA VAL A 280 -2.26 -0.62 25.99
C VAL A 280 -0.76 -0.51 25.78
N GLN A 281 0.00 -1.54 26.16
CA GLN A 281 1.44 -1.65 25.96
C GLN A 281 1.73 -2.23 24.57
N PHE A 282 2.46 -1.49 23.73
CA PHE A 282 2.88 -2.00 22.42
C PHE A 282 4.18 -2.83 22.54
N LEU A 283 4.13 -4.04 21.98
CA LEU A 283 5.23 -4.99 21.87
C LEU A 283 5.57 -5.15 20.38
N VAL A 284 6.61 -4.48 19.90
CA VAL A 284 6.93 -4.39 18.48
C VAL A 284 7.97 -5.43 18.07
N THR A 285 7.61 -6.33 17.15
CA THR A 285 8.52 -7.31 16.53
C THR A 285 8.97 -6.85 15.15
N ASN A 286 10.12 -7.36 14.68
CA ASN A 286 10.84 -6.91 13.49
C ASN A 286 11.19 -5.41 13.55
N LYS A 287 12.01 -5.01 14.52
CA LYS A 287 12.38 -3.60 14.78
C LYS A 287 12.69 -2.82 13.50
N ASN A 288 12.00 -1.68 13.32
CA ASN A 288 12.24 -0.72 12.26
C ASN A 288 12.24 0.71 12.84
N GLN A 289 13.41 1.19 13.29
CA GLN A 289 13.53 2.49 13.95
C GLN A 289 13.11 3.69 13.06
N PRO A 290 13.49 3.76 11.77
CA PRO A 290 13.01 4.81 10.88
C PRO A 290 11.48 4.91 10.80
N TRP A 291 10.78 3.77 10.76
CA TRP A 291 9.32 3.74 10.76
C TRP A 291 8.73 4.28 12.06
N ILE A 292 9.27 3.85 13.21
CA ILE A 292 8.85 4.34 14.54
C ILE A 292 9.04 5.85 14.64
N ASN A 293 10.17 6.38 14.18
CA ASN A 293 10.44 7.80 14.20
C ASN A 293 9.47 8.59 13.29
N LYS A 294 9.10 8.04 12.13
CA LYS A 294 8.13 8.63 11.20
C LYS A 294 6.73 8.71 11.82
N PHE A 295 6.29 7.68 12.54
CA PHE A 295 4.94 7.55 13.08
C PHE A 295 4.82 7.77 14.60
N LYS A 296 5.86 8.34 15.24
CA LYS A 296 5.95 8.50 16.70
C LYS A 296 4.75 9.19 17.35
N GLU A 297 4.18 10.20 16.70
CA GLU A 297 3.05 10.95 17.28
C GLU A 297 1.76 10.13 17.24
N ILE A 298 1.56 9.30 16.20
CA ILE A 298 0.45 8.34 16.15
C ILE A 298 0.60 7.29 17.24
N LEU A 299 1.81 6.74 17.41
CA LEU A 299 2.08 5.70 18.42
C LEU A 299 1.81 6.24 19.84
N ARG A 300 2.30 7.45 20.14
CA ARG A 300 2.03 8.15 21.41
C ARG A 300 0.57 8.49 21.64
N ARG A 301 -0.21 8.68 20.56
CA ARG A 301 -1.65 8.95 20.67
C ARG A 301 -2.47 7.68 20.85
N LEU A 302 -1.94 6.51 20.48
CA LEU A 302 -2.61 5.21 20.63
C LEU A 302 -2.20 4.46 21.90
N SER A 303 -1.06 4.80 22.49
CA SER A 303 -0.55 4.19 23.73
C SER A 303 0.12 5.25 24.61
N ASN A 304 -0.21 5.23 25.91
CA ASN A 304 0.40 6.06 26.94
C ASN A 304 1.76 5.52 27.43
N TYR A 305 2.21 4.38 26.90
CA TYR A 305 3.38 3.64 27.35
C TYR A 305 4.52 3.67 26.32
N GLU A 306 5.75 3.54 26.78
CA GLU A 306 6.90 3.41 25.88
C GLU A 306 6.86 2.09 25.11
N LEU A 307 7.25 2.14 23.84
CA LEU A 307 7.28 0.95 22.98
C LEU A 307 8.33 -0.04 23.47
N ILE A 308 7.97 -1.31 23.58
CA ILE A 308 8.94 -2.38 23.88
C ILE A 308 9.33 -3.07 22.56
N TYR A 309 10.62 -3.05 22.23
CA TYR A 309 11.16 -3.83 21.12
C TYR A 309 11.36 -5.28 21.55
N ILE A 310 10.26 -6.02 21.54
CA ILE A 310 10.16 -7.32 22.21
C ILE A 310 11.16 -8.35 21.69
N ASP A 311 11.64 -8.26 20.44
CA ASP A 311 12.57 -9.25 19.88
C ASP A 311 13.89 -9.39 20.66
N GLY A 312 14.34 -8.31 21.31
CA GLY A 312 15.58 -8.27 22.08
C GLY A 312 15.42 -8.56 23.57
N GLU A 313 14.19 -8.72 24.06
CA GLU A 313 13.91 -8.95 25.48
C GLU A 313 14.18 -10.43 25.83
N ASP A 314 15.08 -10.64 26.80
CA ASP A 314 15.39 -11.94 27.41
C ASP A 314 14.56 -12.20 28.68
N GLU A 315 13.91 -11.15 29.20
CA GLU A 315 12.99 -11.24 30.32
C GLU A 315 11.60 -11.61 29.82
N THR A 316 10.87 -12.37 30.62
CA THR A 316 9.48 -12.72 30.32
C THR A 316 8.54 -11.65 30.86
N HIS A 317 7.73 -11.09 29.96
CA HIS A 317 6.73 -10.07 30.27
C HIS A 317 5.37 -10.72 30.48
N CYS A 318 4.67 -10.36 31.55
CA CYS A 318 3.40 -10.96 31.95
C CYS A 318 2.29 -9.93 31.91
N PHE A 319 1.17 -10.34 31.33
CA PHE A 319 0.00 -9.50 31.10
C PHE A 319 -1.27 -10.28 31.43
N THR A 320 -2.31 -9.56 31.85
CA THR A 320 -3.65 -10.14 31.96
C THR A 320 -4.30 -10.36 30.59
N THR A 321 -3.97 -9.50 29.61
CA THR A 321 -4.51 -9.58 28.25
C THR A 321 -3.41 -9.32 27.24
N VAL A 322 -3.33 -10.13 26.19
CA VAL A 322 -2.43 -9.92 25.05
C VAL A 322 -3.20 -10.07 23.74
N VAL A 323 -3.11 -9.06 22.87
CA VAL A 323 -3.59 -9.10 21.49
C VAL A 323 -2.41 -9.36 20.57
N VAL A 324 -2.52 -10.33 19.66
CA VAL A 324 -1.46 -10.70 18.73
C VAL A 324 -1.96 -10.54 17.30
N GLY A 325 -1.34 -9.64 16.54
CA GLY A 325 -1.76 -9.27 15.19
C GLY A 325 -2.62 -8.01 15.15
N LEU A 326 -2.95 -7.58 13.93
CA LEU A 326 -3.71 -6.35 13.66
C LEU A 326 -4.94 -6.64 12.79
N ASN A 327 -6.08 -6.06 13.14
CA ASN A 327 -7.33 -6.28 12.42
C ASN A 327 -7.36 -5.52 11.09
N ARG A 328 -7.76 -6.20 10.01
CA ARG A 328 -7.87 -5.63 8.67
C ARG A 328 -9.08 -6.19 7.95
N HIS A 329 -9.62 -5.40 7.03
CA HIS A 329 -10.72 -5.82 6.17
C HIS A 329 -10.40 -7.15 5.42
N PRO A 330 -11.30 -8.15 5.43
CA PRO A 330 -11.05 -9.46 4.82
C PRO A 330 -11.03 -9.45 3.29
N GLU A 331 -11.76 -8.54 2.64
CA GLU A 331 -11.79 -8.47 1.16
C GLU A 331 -10.51 -7.84 0.59
N TYR A 332 -9.98 -8.43 -0.49
CA TYR A 332 -8.71 -8.02 -1.09
C TYR A 332 -8.77 -6.64 -1.77
N PHE A 333 -9.93 -6.28 -2.32
CA PHE A 333 -10.16 -5.04 -3.05
C PHE A 333 -10.52 -3.84 -2.16
N LYS A 334 -10.55 -4.02 -0.83
CA LYS A 334 -10.79 -2.95 0.14
C LYS A 334 -9.47 -2.57 0.81
N GLU A 335 -8.65 -1.82 0.07
CA GLU A 335 -7.43 -1.19 0.60
C GLU A 335 -7.75 0.15 1.26
N LEU A 336 -6.86 0.62 2.17
CA LEU A 336 -6.91 1.95 2.78
C LEU A 336 -8.31 2.39 3.25
N THR A 337 -9.06 1.45 3.84
CA THR A 337 -10.44 1.68 4.25
C THR A 337 -10.71 1.01 5.58
N ILE A 338 -11.71 1.54 6.29
CA ILE A 338 -12.30 0.97 7.48
C ILE A 338 -13.78 0.82 7.17
N ASP A 339 -14.26 -0.43 7.16
CA ASP A 339 -15.66 -0.75 6.95
C ASP A 339 -16.36 -0.86 8.32
N PRO A 340 -17.35 0.00 8.61
CA PRO A 340 -18.09 -0.03 9.87
C PRO A 340 -18.82 -1.35 10.14
N SER A 341 -19.04 -2.18 9.11
CA SER A 341 -19.63 -3.52 9.27
C SER A 341 -18.66 -4.52 9.92
N TYR A 342 -17.36 -4.20 9.94
CA TYR A 342 -16.28 -5.04 10.46
C TYR A 342 -15.42 -4.36 11.53
N SER A 343 -15.73 -3.12 11.89
CA SER A 343 -15.02 -2.31 12.88
C SER A 343 -15.97 -1.33 13.56
N GLU A 344 -15.75 -1.05 14.85
CA GLU A 344 -16.48 0.00 15.58
C GLU A 344 -16.13 1.42 15.12
N TYR A 345 -15.12 1.56 14.25
CA TYR A 345 -14.63 2.83 13.76
C TYR A 345 -14.90 2.98 12.27
N SER A 346 -14.86 4.22 11.79
CA SER A 346 -14.94 4.58 10.38
C SER A 346 -13.65 5.24 9.88
N MET A 347 -13.53 5.40 8.56
CA MET A 347 -12.48 6.24 7.97
C MET A 347 -12.54 7.69 8.42
N SER A 348 -13.73 8.21 8.72
CA SER A 348 -13.91 9.55 9.28
C SER A 348 -13.35 9.66 10.69
N ASP A 349 -13.50 8.62 11.53
CA ASP A 349 -12.91 8.58 12.88
C ASP A 349 -11.39 8.50 12.83
N PHE A 350 -10.85 7.71 11.91
CA PHE A 350 -9.42 7.64 11.68
C PHE A 350 -8.84 8.99 11.23
N ARG A 351 -9.50 9.68 10.28
CA ARG A 351 -9.07 11.00 9.82
C ARG A 351 -9.20 12.07 10.90
N ARG A 352 -10.25 12.01 11.74
CA ARG A 352 -10.36 12.85 12.95
C ARG A 352 -9.20 12.59 13.91
N PHE A 353 -8.89 11.33 14.18
CA PHE A 353 -7.75 10.95 15.00
C PHE A 353 -6.42 11.50 14.45
N LEU A 354 -6.17 11.41 13.15
CA LEU A 354 -4.97 12.00 12.53
C LEU A 354 -4.93 13.52 12.67
N ARG A 355 -6.07 14.18 12.43
CA ARG A 355 -6.20 15.63 12.59
C ARG A 355 -5.86 16.07 14.01
N ASP A 356 -6.39 15.38 15.02
CA ASP A 356 -6.13 15.68 16.42
C ASP A 356 -4.66 15.40 16.78
N THR A 357 -4.11 14.29 16.27
CA THR A 357 -2.71 13.87 16.51
C THR A 357 -1.71 14.92 16.02
N TYR A 358 -1.96 15.50 14.84
CA TYR A 358 -1.07 16.48 14.21
C TYR A 358 -1.57 17.92 14.32
N SER A 359 -2.60 18.19 15.14
CA SER A 359 -3.20 19.52 15.32
C SER A 359 -3.59 20.22 13.99
N LEU A 360 -4.09 19.45 13.02
CA LEU A 360 -4.41 19.96 11.70
C LEU A 360 -5.68 20.82 11.75
N ARG A 361 -5.65 22.00 11.12
CA ARG A 361 -6.69 23.02 11.32
C ARG A 361 -7.93 22.82 10.45
N ASN A 362 -7.77 22.27 9.25
CA ASN A 362 -8.85 22.22 8.27
C ASN A 362 -9.57 20.87 8.35
N ALA A 363 -10.81 20.89 8.84
CA ALA A 363 -11.66 19.70 8.86
C ALA A 363 -12.32 19.44 7.49
N ALA A 364 -12.76 20.50 6.80
CA ALA A 364 -13.44 20.44 5.51
C ALA A 364 -13.05 21.64 4.63
N VAL A 365 -13.10 21.47 3.32
CA VAL A 365 -12.90 22.54 2.34
C VAL A 365 -14.08 23.51 2.39
N SER A 366 -13.80 24.81 2.44
CA SER A 366 -14.81 25.86 2.29
C SER A 366 -15.34 25.86 0.85
N THR A 367 -16.66 25.90 0.66
CA THR A 367 -17.30 25.85 -0.68
C THR A 367 -18.16 27.08 -0.94
N GLY A 368 -18.38 27.41 -2.21
CA GLY A 368 -19.26 28.51 -2.64
C GLY A 368 -18.89 29.87 -2.03
N GLU A 369 -19.87 30.60 -1.49
CA GLU A 369 -19.70 31.92 -0.88
C GLU A 369 -18.80 31.94 0.37
N SER A 370 -18.58 30.78 1.00
CA SER A 370 -17.66 30.65 2.13
C SER A 370 -16.19 30.58 1.71
N LEU A 371 -15.91 30.46 0.40
CA LEU A 371 -14.56 30.42 -0.16
C LEU A 371 -13.92 31.81 -0.06
N ARG A 372 -13.39 32.14 1.13
CA ARG A 372 -12.76 33.44 1.43
C ARG A 372 -11.33 33.58 0.87
N ARG A 373 -10.75 32.50 0.33
CA ARG A 373 -9.38 32.44 -0.16
C ARG A 373 -9.29 31.68 -1.47
N LYS A 374 -8.22 31.95 -2.24
CA LYS A 374 -7.88 31.17 -3.43
C LYS A 374 -7.73 29.69 -3.05
N PRO A 375 -8.34 28.74 -3.78
CA PRO A 375 -8.14 27.32 -3.51
C PRO A 375 -6.68 26.92 -3.69
N ARG A 376 -6.18 26.06 -2.79
CA ARG A 376 -4.78 25.63 -2.79
C ARG A 376 -4.65 24.23 -3.39
N MET A 377 -3.76 24.06 -4.36
CA MET A 377 -3.48 22.78 -5.00
C MET A 377 -2.07 22.33 -4.65
N LEU A 378 -1.95 21.16 -4.01
CA LEU A 378 -0.70 20.45 -3.84
C LEU A 378 -0.39 19.62 -5.08
N ILE A 379 0.79 19.79 -5.66
CA ILE A 379 1.38 18.86 -6.63
C ILE A 379 2.44 18.03 -5.88
N ILE A 380 2.21 16.73 -5.77
CA ILE A 380 3.19 15.80 -5.20
C ILE A 380 4.31 15.61 -6.22
N SER A 381 5.47 16.21 -5.94
CA SER A 381 6.67 16.02 -6.74
C SER A 381 7.46 14.79 -6.28
N ARG A 382 8.31 14.29 -7.17
CA ARG A 382 9.20 13.13 -6.95
C ARG A 382 10.51 13.36 -7.67
N ALA A 383 11.62 13.05 -7.03
CA ALA A 383 12.94 13.24 -7.64
C ALA A 383 13.38 12.13 -8.61
N ARG A 384 12.81 10.91 -8.51
CA ARG A 384 13.32 9.72 -9.22
C ARG A 384 12.31 9.07 -10.17
N SER A 385 11.32 8.37 -9.62
CA SER A 385 10.31 7.60 -10.38
C SER A 385 8.91 8.10 -10.13
N ARG A 386 8.00 7.91 -11.11
CA ARG A 386 6.63 8.44 -11.09
C ARG A 386 6.63 9.96 -10.92
N ALA A 387 7.63 10.61 -11.50
CA ALA A 387 7.84 12.04 -11.44
C ALA A 387 7.15 12.74 -12.62
N PHE A 388 6.69 13.96 -12.38
CA PHE A 388 6.38 14.90 -13.45
C PHE A 388 7.67 15.47 -14.02
N THR A 389 7.79 15.50 -15.35
CA THR A 389 8.95 16.11 -16.02
C THR A 389 8.69 17.57 -16.42
N ASN A 390 7.45 18.04 -16.35
CA ASN A 390 7.02 19.40 -16.68
C ASN A 390 6.19 20.03 -15.55
N THR A 391 6.62 19.84 -14.30
CA THR A 391 5.92 20.34 -13.10
C THR A 391 5.59 21.83 -13.18
N ASP A 392 6.50 22.65 -13.71
CA ASP A 392 6.31 24.10 -13.81
C ASP A 392 5.17 24.46 -14.78
N GLU A 393 5.03 23.73 -15.89
CA GLU A 393 3.93 23.91 -16.85
C GLU A 393 2.58 23.53 -16.21
N ILE A 394 2.55 22.44 -15.45
CA ILE A 394 1.36 21.99 -14.71
C ILE A 394 0.98 23.04 -13.66
N ALA A 395 1.97 23.56 -12.92
CA ALA A 395 1.76 24.58 -11.91
C ALA A 395 1.24 25.89 -12.53
N ASN A 396 1.79 26.31 -13.67
CA ASN A 396 1.33 27.50 -14.38
C ASN A 396 -0.12 27.33 -14.86
N ALA A 397 -0.46 26.20 -15.48
CA ALA A 397 -1.83 25.92 -15.93
C ALA A 397 -2.84 25.87 -14.77
N ALA A 398 -2.45 25.30 -13.63
CA ALA A 398 -3.27 25.33 -12.41
C ALA A 398 -3.41 26.75 -11.86
N GLY A 399 -2.34 27.55 -11.91
CA GLY A 399 -2.35 28.97 -11.54
C GLY A 399 -3.32 29.80 -12.38
N GLU A 400 -3.28 29.62 -13.72
CA GLU A 400 -4.20 30.21 -14.70
C GLU A 400 -5.65 29.80 -14.46
N THR A 401 -5.89 28.56 -14.04
CA THR A 401 -7.23 28.06 -13.69
C THR A 401 -7.79 28.71 -12.42
N GLY A 402 -6.92 29.25 -11.55
CA GLY A 402 -7.33 29.92 -10.32
C GLY A 402 -6.87 29.24 -9.04
N PHE A 403 -5.90 28.32 -9.08
CA PHE A 403 -5.30 27.72 -7.89
C PHE A 403 -4.09 28.52 -7.37
N GLU A 404 -3.86 28.50 -6.07
CA GLU A 404 -2.56 28.77 -5.46
C GLU A 404 -1.82 27.43 -5.35
N VAL A 405 -0.70 27.30 -6.06
CA VAL A 405 -0.02 26.00 -6.22
C VAL A 405 1.10 25.83 -5.20
N VAL A 406 1.12 24.67 -4.55
CA VAL A 406 2.19 24.21 -3.68
C VAL A 406 2.82 22.99 -4.34
N VAL A 407 4.13 22.99 -4.54
CA VAL A 407 4.87 21.82 -5.04
C VAL A 407 5.70 21.27 -3.90
N ALA A 408 5.49 20.01 -3.52
CA ALA A 408 6.26 19.39 -2.45
C ALA A 408 6.46 17.89 -2.69
N GLU A 409 7.65 17.40 -2.32
CA GLU A 409 7.95 15.97 -2.26
C GLU A 409 7.64 15.45 -0.86
N ALA A 410 6.99 14.29 -0.78
CA ALA A 410 6.74 13.63 0.49
C ALA A 410 8.08 13.31 1.18
N ASN A 411 8.29 13.90 2.36
CA ASN A 411 9.52 13.75 3.13
C ASN A 411 9.30 12.80 4.35
N THR A 412 10.36 12.56 5.12
CA THR A 412 10.30 11.71 6.33
C THR A 412 9.61 12.38 7.51
N GLY A 413 9.48 13.71 7.50
CA GLY A 413 8.76 14.51 8.49
C GLY A 413 7.25 14.46 8.25
N LEU A 414 6.61 13.39 8.74
CA LEU A 414 5.17 13.18 8.50
C LEU A 414 4.30 14.33 9.04
N ALA A 415 4.63 14.93 10.18
CA ALA A 415 3.85 16.02 10.77
C ALA A 415 3.80 17.27 9.87
N SER A 416 4.97 17.78 9.43
CA SER A 416 5.03 18.97 8.57
C SER A 416 4.43 18.71 7.18
N PHE A 417 4.58 17.48 6.65
CA PHE A 417 3.94 17.11 5.40
C PHE A 417 2.42 16.99 5.56
N ALA A 418 1.92 16.45 6.67
CA ALA A 418 0.50 16.40 6.98
C ALA A 418 -0.12 17.80 7.08
N GLU A 419 0.57 18.77 7.70
CA GLU A 419 0.16 20.18 7.72
C GLU A 419 0.07 20.76 6.30
N THR A 420 1.09 20.51 5.47
CA THR A 420 1.12 20.96 4.07
C THR A 420 -0.08 20.40 3.30
N VAL A 421 -0.33 19.10 3.40
CA VAL A 421 -1.46 18.44 2.74
C VAL A 421 -2.80 18.96 3.26
N ASN A 422 -2.98 19.06 4.58
CA ASN A 422 -4.23 19.56 5.18
C ASN A 422 -4.52 21.03 4.83
N SER A 423 -3.49 21.80 4.48
CA SER A 423 -3.62 23.18 4.04
C SER A 423 -4.07 23.35 2.57
N CYS A 424 -4.25 22.24 1.84
CA CYS A 424 -4.62 22.23 0.43
C CYS A 424 -6.04 21.67 0.21
N ASP A 425 -6.72 22.18 -0.81
CA ASP A 425 -8.08 21.80 -1.20
C ASP A 425 -8.08 20.81 -2.38
N VAL A 426 -6.97 20.73 -3.11
CA VAL A 426 -6.72 19.75 -4.17
C VAL A 426 -5.34 19.12 -3.99
N MET A 427 -5.22 17.83 -4.28
CA MET A 427 -3.94 17.12 -4.33
C MET A 427 -3.80 16.37 -5.65
N LEU A 428 -2.72 16.64 -6.37
CA LEU A 428 -2.38 16.06 -7.65
C LEU A 428 -1.12 15.20 -7.52
N GLY A 429 -1.15 13.99 -8.08
CA GLY A 429 0.04 13.15 -8.17
C GLY A 429 -0.10 12.00 -9.14
N VAL A 430 1.04 11.50 -9.62
CA VAL A 430 1.09 10.23 -10.36
C VAL A 430 0.73 9.07 -9.44
N HIS A 431 0.06 8.04 -9.95
CA HIS A 431 -0.20 6.82 -9.20
C HIS A 431 1.11 6.29 -8.55
N GLY A 432 1.09 6.11 -7.22
CA GLY A 432 2.27 5.73 -6.44
C GLY A 432 3.29 6.85 -6.16
N ALA A 433 3.00 8.11 -6.49
CA ALA A 433 3.84 9.26 -6.14
C ALA A 433 3.83 9.56 -4.63
N GLY A 434 2.77 9.14 -3.92
CA GLY A 434 2.56 9.45 -2.51
C GLY A 434 1.11 9.81 -2.17
N LEU A 435 0.15 9.45 -3.03
CA LEU A 435 -1.27 9.80 -2.90
C LEU A 435 -1.93 9.29 -1.62
N THR A 436 -1.37 8.30 -0.93
CA THR A 436 -1.84 7.86 0.40
C THR A 436 -1.92 9.01 1.40
N ASN A 437 -1.13 10.07 1.22
CA ASN A 437 -1.23 11.28 2.05
C ASN A 437 -2.59 11.99 1.95
N MET A 438 -3.50 11.59 1.05
CA MET A 438 -4.88 12.05 1.02
C MET A 438 -5.64 11.86 2.34
N VAL A 439 -5.18 10.95 3.20
CA VAL A 439 -5.69 10.78 4.58
C VAL A 439 -5.63 12.07 5.41
N PHE A 440 -4.76 13.02 5.06
CA PHE A 440 -4.62 14.31 5.74
C PHE A 440 -5.38 15.47 5.09
N LEU A 441 -5.93 15.26 3.88
CA LEU A 441 -6.73 16.30 3.22
C LEU A 441 -7.98 16.64 4.04
N PRO A 442 -8.47 17.87 4.00
CA PRO A 442 -9.80 18.20 4.53
C PRO A 442 -10.91 17.45 3.77
N GLU A 443 -12.05 17.21 4.41
CA GLU A 443 -13.23 16.67 3.73
C GLU A 443 -13.63 17.54 2.53
N ASN A 444 -14.19 16.89 1.50
CA ASN A 444 -14.56 17.49 0.22
C ASN A 444 -13.38 17.99 -0.63
N ALA A 445 -12.13 17.80 -0.20
CA ALA A 445 -10.98 18.05 -1.07
C ALA A 445 -11.02 17.12 -2.30
N VAL A 446 -10.31 17.54 -3.35
CA VAL A 446 -10.22 16.79 -4.61
C VAL A 446 -8.86 16.10 -4.70
N VAL A 447 -8.86 14.82 -4.98
CA VAL A 447 -7.66 14.05 -5.35
C VAL A 447 -7.68 13.87 -6.87
N ILE A 448 -6.63 14.33 -7.54
CA ILE A 448 -6.40 14.10 -8.97
C ILE A 448 -5.27 13.09 -9.10
N GLN A 449 -5.59 11.93 -9.67
CA GLN A 449 -4.62 10.87 -9.90
C GLN A 449 -4.28 10.77 -11.38
N ILE A 450 -2.99 10.91 -11.68
CA ILE A 450 -2.46 10.65 -13.03
C ILE A 450 -2.16 9.17 -13.15
N LEU A 451 -2.78 8.50 -14.13
CA LEU A 451 -2.57 7.09 -14.43
C LEU A 451 -1.50 6.94 -15.50
N PRO A 452 -0.33 6.38 -15.18
CA PRO A 452 0.68 6.07 -16.18
C PRO A 452 0.19 5.02 -17.19
N ILE A 453 0.93 4.80 -18.28
CA ILE A 453 0.68 3.59 -19.09
C ILE A 453 1.03 2.35 -18.27
N GLY A 454 0.23 1.29 -18.39
CA GLY A 454 0.38 0.11 -17.54
C GLY A 454 -0.89 -0.71 -17.37
N GLY A 455 -2.08 -0.12 -17.57
CA GLY A 455 -3.35 -0.76 -17.19
C GLY A 455 -3.63 -0.61 -15.69
N PHE A 456 -3.56 0.64 -15.21
CA PHE A 456 -3.67 0.98 -13.79
C PHE A 456 -5.11 1.05 -13.27
N GLU A 457 -6.14 0.95 -14.12
CA GLU A 457 -7.52 1.27 -13.77
C GLU A 457 -8.01 0.54 -12.51
N TRP A 458 -7.76 -0.77 -12.42
CA TRP A 458 -8.15 -1.56 -11.24
C TRP A 458 -7.31 -1.20 -9.98
N LEU A 459 -5.99 -1.00 -10.15
CA LEU A 459 -5.09 -0.59 -9.06
C LEU A 459 -5.45 0.79 -8.53
N ALA A 460 -5.73 1.72 -9.43
CA ALA A 460 -6.12 3.08 -9.14
C ALA A 460 -7.41 3.15 -8.33
N ASP A 461 -8.45 2.46 -8.78
CA ASP A 461 -9.72 2.43 -8.08
C ASP A 461 -9.61 1.74 -6.71
N THR A 462 -8.88 0.63 -6.63
CA THR A 462 -8.69 -0.12 -5.38
C THR A 462 -7.85 0.64 -4.35
N ASP A 463 -6.75 1.25 -4.77
CA ASP A 463 -5.79 1.89 -3.86
C ASP A 463 -6.21 3.31 -3.45
N PHE A 464 -6.88 4.05 -4.34
CA PHE A 464 -7.15 5.47 -4.13
C PHE A 464 -8.57 5.92 -4.53
N GLY A 465 -9.16 5.39 -5.60
CA GLY A 465 -10.49 5.83 -6.07
C GLY A 465 -11.61 5.56 -5.06
N ARG A 466 -11.84 4.29 -4.71
CA ARG A 466 -12.79 3.89 -3.66
C ARG A 466 -12.39 4.42 -2.27
N PRO A 467 -11.12 4.35 -1.84
CA PRO A 467 -10.69 4.92 -0.57
C PRO A 467 -10.94 6.43 -0.46
N ALA A 468 -10.71 7.21 -1.52
CA ALA A 468 -11.02 8.65 -1.51
C ALA A 468 -12.51 8.91 -1.24
N LYS A 469 -13.41 8.17 -1.91
CA LYS A 469 -14.86 8.27 -1.66
C LYS A 469 -15.21 7.91 -0.22
N GLY A 470 -14.64 6.83 0.32
CA GLY A 470 -14.82 6.42 1.72
C GLY A 470 -14.27 7.43 2.75
N MET A 471 -13.40 8.35 2.32
CA MET A 471 -12.86 9.45 3.13
C MET A 471 -13.62 10.78 2.96
N ASN A 472 -14.76 10.77 2.27
CA ASN A 472 -15.50 11.97 1.86
C ASN A 472 -14.64 12.93 1.01
N LEU A 473 -13.82 12.38 0.12
CA LEU A 473 -13.04 13.13 -0.86
C LEU A 473 -13.63 12.94 -2.25
N ARG A 474 -13.42 13.92 -3.11
CA ARG A 474 -13.73 13.83 -4.54
C ARG A 474 -12.51 13.31 -5.28
N TYR A 475 -12.74 12.52 -6.31
CA TYR A 475 -11.67 11.82 -7.03
C TYR A 475 -11.81 12.05 -8.53
N LEU A 476 -10.72 12.42 -9.17
CA LEU A 476 -10.58 12.61 -10.60
C LEU A 476 -9.40 11.81 -11.12
N GLU A 477 -9.56 11.22 -12.30
CA GLU A 477 -8.49 10.50 -12.99
C GLU A 477 -8.10 11.23 -14.26
N TYR A 478 -6.81 11.17 -14.57
CA TYR A 478 -6.29 11.55 -15.87
C TYR A 478 -5.40 10.43 -16.39
N LYS A 479 -5.89 9.72 -17.39
CA LYS A 479 -5.15 8.68 -18.10
C LYS A 479 -4.26 9.33 -19.14
N ILE A 480 -2.97 9.05 -19.03
CA ILE A 480 -2.00 9.58 -19.99
C ILE A 480 -2.07 8.82 -21.30
N GLU A 481 -1.76 9.51 -22.39
CA GLU A 481 -1.43 8.88 -23.67
C GLU A 481 0.03 8.40 -23.66
N ALA A 482 0.37 7.55 -24.62
CA ALA A 482 1.74 7.07 -24.75
C ALA A 482 2.75 8.22 -24.93
N GLU A 483 2.41 9.28 -25.66
CA GLU A 483 3.22 10.49 -25.88
C GLU A 483 3.66 11.18 -24.58
N GLU A 484 2.85 11.08 -23.53
CA GLU A 484 3.10 11.67 -22.22
C GLU A 484 3.98 10.77 -21.33
N SER A 485 4.28 9.55 -21.77
CA SER A 485 5.13 8.60 -21.06
C SER A 485 6.59 8.72 -21.50
N SER A 486 7.52 8.74 -20.54
CA SER A 486 8.95 8.63 -20.84
C SER A 486 9.32 7.33 -21.57
N LEU A 487 8.48 6.29 -21.47
CA LEU A 487 8.71 5.00 -22.11
C LEU A 487 8.68 5.09 -23.64
N VAL A 488 7.92 6.02 -24.22
CA VAL A 488 7.95 6.25 -25.67
C VAL A 488 9.30 6.75 -26.14
N ARG A 489 9.93 7.66 -25.40
CA ARG A 489 11.27 8.15 -25.75
C ARG A 489 12.34 7.08 -25.55
N GLN A 490 12.16 6.21 -24.55
CA GLN A 490 13.13 5.18 -24.20
C GLN A 490 13.09 3.96 -25.12
N TYR A 491 11.89 3.51 -25.50
CA TYR A 491 11.69 2.25 -26.23
C TYR A 491 11.05 2.42 -27.61
N GLY A 492 10.46 3.58 -27.90
CA GLY A 492 9.66 3.82 -29.09
C GLY A 492 8.21 3.37 -28.94
N ARG A 493 7.30 4.03 -29.67
CA ARG A 493 5.84 3.79 -29.60
C ARG A 493 5.46 2.35 -29.96
N GLY A 494 6.18 1.72 -30.87
CA GLY A 494 5.91 0.35 -31.34
C GLY A 494 6.37 -0.75 -30.37
N HIS A 495 7.17 -0.43 -29.36
CA HIS A 495 7.69 -1.41 -28.41
C HIS A 495 6.57 -1.95 -27.52
N GLU A 496 6.62 -3.24 -27.19
CA GLU A 496 5.56 -3.93 -26.44
C GLU A 496 5.27 -3.30 -25.07
N ILE A 497 6.31 -2.82 -24.36
CA ILE A 497 6.14 -2.06 -23.09
C ILE A 497 5.21 -0.84 -23.26
N VAL A 498 5.18 -0.21 -24.43
CA VAL A 498 4.29 0.93 -24.68
C VAL A 498 2.96 0.46 -25.27
N ARG A 499 3.04 -0.38 -26.30
CA ARG A 499 1.88 -0.77 -27.13
C ARG A 499 0.96 -1.79 -26.45
N ASP A 500 1.50 -2.69 -25.66
CA ASP A 500 0.74 -3.77 -24.99
C ASP A 500 1.16 -3.94 -23.52
N PRO A 501 0.69 -3.04 -22.64
CA PRO A 501 0.97 -3.15 -21.22
C PRO A 501 0.46 -4.45 -20.57
N SER A 502 -0.62 -5.03 -21.12
CA SER A 502 -1.18 -6.29 -20.66
C SER A 502 -0.23 -7.46 -20.89
N ALA A 503 0.52 -7.50 -22.01
CA ALA A 503 1.55 -8.52 -22.24
C ALA A 503 2.66 -8.45 -21.18
N VAL A 504 3.08 -7.24 -20.79
CA VAL A 504 4.08 -7.06 -19.71
C VAL A 504 3.50 -7.49 -18.37
N ALA A 505 2.24 -7.15 -18.07
CA ALA A 505 1.57 -7.54 -16.84
C ALA A 505 1.46 -9.08 -16.72
N LYS A 506 1.23 -9.81 -17.82
CA LYS A 506 1.23 -11.28 -17.87
C LYS A 506 2.58 -11.91 -17.54
N ARG A 507 3.69 -11.16 -17.61
CA ARG A 507 5.02 -11.60 -17.14
C ARG A 507 5.19 -11.51 -15.61
N GLY A 508 4.17 -11.01 -14.91
CA GLY A 508 4.13 -10.95 -13.45
C GLY A 508 4.48 -9.58 -12.88
N TRP A 509 4.26 -9.45 -11.57
CA TRP A 509 4.35 -8.18 -10.84
C TRP A 509 5.72 -7.51 -10.93
N THR A 510 6.81 -8.28 -10.91
CA THR A 510 8.17 -7.73 -10.98
C THR A 510 8.41 -6.99 -12.30
N ALA A 511 7.99 -7.58 -13.44
CA ALA A 511 8.10 -6.96 -14.75
C ALA A 511 7.24 -5.70 -14.85
N PHE A 512 5.98 -5.79 -14.41
CA PHE A 512 5.05 -4.67 -14.36
C PHE A 512 5.62 -3.49 -13.54
N LYS A 513 6.07 -3.77 -12.30
CA LYS A 513 6.62 -2.76 -11.40
C LYS A 513 7.87 -2.12 -12.00
N SER A 514 8.77 -2.92 -12.56
CA SER A 514 10.00 -2.43 -13.18
C SER A 514 9.69 -1.46 -14.32
N ALA A 515 8.78 -1.83 -15.23
CA ALA A 515 8.41 -1.00 -16.37
C ALA A 515 7.61 0.25 -15.96
N TYR A 516 6.51 0.07 -15.24
CA TYR A 516 5.48 1.11 -15.14
C TYR A 516 5.50 1.91 -13.83
N LEU A 517 6.01 1.33 -12.73
CA LEU A 517 6.12 2.03 -11.43
C LEU A 517 7.51 2.61 -11.18
N VAL A 518 8.55 2.05 -11.81
CA VAL A 518 9.94 2.48 -11.62
C VAL A 518 10.50 3.14 -12.88
N GLY A 519 10.34 2.52 -14.04
CA GLY A 519 10.93 2.97 -15.31
C GLY A 519 10.20 4.11 -16.01
N GLN A 520 9.10 4.60 -15.46
CA GLN A 520 8.24 5.60 -16.10
C GLN A 520 8.13 6.90 -15.31
N ASN A 521 8.32 8.00 -16.02
CA ASN A 521 7.97 9.36 -15.62
C ASN A 521 6.99 9.96 -16.64
N VAL A 522 6.32 11.04 -16.25
CA VAL A 522 5.18 11.60 -16.98
C VAL A 522 5.44 13.05 -17.39
N THR A 523 5.26 13.35 -18.67
CA THR A 523 5.14 14.72 -19.21
C THR A 523 3.67 14.97 -19.51
N VAL A 524 2.97 15.73 -18.67
CA VAL A 524 1.52 15.96 -18.84
C VAL A 524 1.27 16.88 -20.04
N ASP A 525 0.38 16.48 -20.94
CA ASP A 525 -0.15 17.35 -21.98
C ASP A 525 -1.10 18.38 -21.36
N ILE A 526 -0.63 19.62 -21.29
CA ILE A 526 -1.36 20.72 -20.64
C ILE A 526 -2.69 21.02 -21.34
N ILE A 527 -2.79 20.88 -22.67
CA ILE A 527 -4.03 21.15 -23.41
C ILE A 527 -5.09 20.13 -23.02
N ARG A 528 -4.71 18.84 -22.97
CA ARG A 528 -5.61 17.76 -22.56
C ARG A 528 -5.91 17.76 -21.07
N PHE A 529 -5.00 18.29 -20.25
CA PHE A 529 -5.16 18.33 -18.79
C PHE A 529 -6.00 19.53 -18.29
N LYS A 530 -6.06 20.65 -19.04
CA LYS A 530 -6.87 21.84 -18.69
C LYS A 530 -8.32 21.52 -18.29
N PRO A 531 -9.07 20.66 -19.02
CA PRO A 531 -10.42 20.25 -18.61
C PRO A 531 -10.49 19.59 -17.21
N VAL A 532 -9.47 18.82 -16.81
CA VAL A 532 -9.41 18.19 -15.48
C VAL A 532 -9.19 19.24 -14.40
N LEU A 533 -8.32 20.22 -14.64
CA LEU A 533 -8.11 21.36 -13.74
C LEU A 533 -9.40 22.18 -13.56
N ALA A 534 -10.07 22.50 -14.67
CA ALA A 534 -11.35 23.21 -14.63
C ALA A 534 -12.40 22.42 -13.85
N LYS A 535 -12.47 21.09 -14.04
CA LYS A 535 -13.39 20.23 -13.30
C LYS A 535 -13.09 20.21 -11.81
N ALA A 536 -11.81 20.10 -11.43
CA ALA A 536 -11.40 20.14 -10.03
C ALA A 536 -11.81 21.46 -9.37
N PHE A 537 -11.64 22.58 -10.07
CA PHE A 537 -12.03 23.91 -9.59
C PHE A 537 -13.55 24.02 -9.43
N GLU A 538 -14.31 23.58 -10.42
CA GLU A 538 -15.78 23.56 -10.39
C GLU A 538 -16.32 22.76 -9.18
N LEU A 539 -15.71 21.60 -8.89
CA LEU A 539 -16.11 20.79 -7.74
C LEU A 539 -15.97 21.55 -6.41
N LEU A 540 -14.98 22.44 -6.27
CA LEU A 540 -14.83 23.27 -5.07
C LEU A 540 -15.88 24.39 -4.97
N GLN A 541 -16.40 24.85 -6.10
CA GLN A 541 -17.39 25.93 -6.16
C GLN A 541 -18.83 25.46 -5.94
N ARG A 542 -19.15 24.21 -6.29
CA ARG A 542 -20.51 23.67 -6.13
C ARG A 542 -20.94 23.67 -4.65
N ARG A 543 -22.09 24.29 -4.35
CA ARG A 543 -22.74 24.22 -3.04
C ARG A 543 -23.10 22.76 -2.74
N GLN A 544 -22.88 22.34 -1.49
CA GLN A 544 -23.51 21.12 -0.99
C GLN A 544 -25.01 21.41 -0.83
N SER A 545 -25.85 20.76 -1.62
CA SER A 545 -27.25 20.58 -1.26
C SER A 545 -27.26 19.63 -0.07
N VAL A 546 -27.52 20.18 1.12
CA VAL A 546 -27.74 19.44 2.37
C VAL A 546 -28.95 18.53 2.23
#